data_AF-A0A4Q7NV92-F1
#
_entry.id   AF-A0A4Q7NV92-F1
#
_cell.length_a   1.000
_cell.length_b   1.000
_cell.length_c   1.000
_cell.angle_alpha   90.00
_cell.angle_beta   90.00
_cell.angle_gamma   90.00
#
_symmetry.space_group_name_H-M   'P 1'
#
loop_
_entity.id
_entity.type
_entity.pdbx_description
1 polymer ?
#
loop_
_entity_poly.entity_id
_entity_poly.type
_entity_poly.pdbx_seq_one_letter_code
_entity_poly.pdbx_strand_id
1 'polypeptide(L)'
;MDRIRSTLLALVLHPTGQHDLALTAAEALAEGLDSPALREVAGLPLRDDDGTRSLFLVAAEELGLPVPSAGTQGRRRIELAHDREWSTRDQAAAYPAVRALLGAEALLPLERAFARVERDLRKTLRPDGRLQPVPVDNTGELLFFVGLGDGASWSGGRAVSFHTTETQLLVQVADCLSETVLEVWREQWPVCRQHDRPPADAHECGGEPVWWCSKGQHVLARIGQLTADVLLPRP
;
A
#
# COMPACT_ATOMS: atom_id res chain seq x y z
N MET A 1 -9.63 -6.49 19.97
CA MET A 1 -8.28 -6.00 19.57
C MET A 1 -8.22 -5.55 18.12
N ASP A 2 -8.83 -6.30 17.20
CA ASP A 2 -8.80 -5.97 15.77
C ASP A 2 -9.42 -4.61 15.46
N ARG A 3 -10.47 -4.20 16.21
CA ARG A 3 -11.09 -2.89 16.01
C ARG A 3 -10.19 -1.71 16.36
N ILE A 4 -9.42 -1.79 17.45
CA ILE A 4 -8.41 -0.75 17.77
C ILE A 4 -7.36 -0.69 16.67
N ARG A 5 -6.90 -1.84 16.17
CA ARG A 5 -5.94 -1.89 15.06
C ARG A 5 -6.51 -1.27 13.78
N SER A 6 -7.75 -1.58 13.42
CA SER A 6 -8.43 -0.98 12.26
C SER A 6 -8.59 0.53 12.39
N THR A 7 -8.98 1.01 13.57
CA THR A 7 -9.08 2.46 13.82
C THR A 7 -7.71 3.15 13.78
N LEU A 8 -6.64 2.51 14.28
CA LEU A 8 -5.28 3.01 14.13
C LEU A 8 -4.84 3.07 12.66
N LEU A 9 -5.21 2.07 11.85
CA LEU A 9 -4.95 2.10 10.40
C LEU A 9 -5.71 3.25 9.73
N ALA A 10 -6.98 3.44 10.06
CA ALA A 10 -7.79 4.55 9.55
C ALA A 10 -7.20 5.91 9.93
N LEU A 11 -6.70 6.08 11.16
CA LEU A 11 -6.00 7.30 11.60
C LEU A 11 -4.70 7.55 10.82
N VAL A 12 -3.98 6.49 10.45
CA VAL A 12 -2.74 6.59 9.65
C VAL A 12 -3.03 6.98 8.21
N LEU A 13 -4.10 6.44 7.61
CA LEU A 13 -4.44 6.64 6.20
C LEU A 13 -5.28 7.90 5.98
N HIS A 14 -6.07 8.28 6.98
CA HIS A 14 -6.99 9.41 6.97
C HIS A 14 -6.84 10.24 8.25
N PRO A 15 -5.69 10.92 8.43
CA PRO A 15 -5.45 11.68 9.65
C PRO A 15 -6.36 12.89 9.82
N THR A 16 -7.04 13.34 8.76
CA THR A 16 -8.04 14.43 8.83
C THR A 16 -9.49 13.91 8.79
N GLY A 17 -9.69 12.60 8.60
CA GLY A 17 -11.02 11.99 8.61
C GLY A 17 -11.63 11.99 10.01
N GLN A 18 -12.95 11.96 10.12
CA GLN A 18 -13.63 11.78 11.40
C GLN A 18 -13.65 10.30 11.79
N HIS A 19 -13.28 10.01 13.02
CA HIS A 19 -13.24 8.66 13.58
C HIS A 19 -14.05 8.58 14.88
N ASP A 20 -14.86 7.54 15.05
CA ASP A 20 -15.64 7.32 16.27
C ASP A 20 -14.77 6.70 17.39
N LEU A 21 -13.79 7.46 17.89
CA LEU A 21 -12.77 6.97 18.82
C LEU A 21 -13.36 6.55 20.18
N ALA A 22 -14.28 7.35 20.73
CA ALA A 22 -14.94 7.04 22.00
C ALA A 22 -15.81 5.78 21.89
N LEU A 23 -16.53 5.60 20.77
CA LEU A 23 -17.30 4.38 20.52
C LEU A 23 -16.38 3.17 20.36
N THR A 24 -15.30 3.32 19.58
CA THR A 24 -14.28 2.27 19.40
C THR A 24 -13.71 1.82 20.74
N ALA A 25 -13.39 2.78 21.63
CA ALA A 25 -12.87 2.47 22.96
C ALA A 25 -13.89 1.75 23.84
N ALA A 26 -15.16 2.19 23.82
CA ALA A 26 -16.24 1.55 24.57
C ALA A 26 -16.48 0.10 24.12
N GLU A 27 -16.45 -0.16 22.82
CA GLU A 27 -16.59 -1.51 22.26
C GLU A 27 -15.37 -2.38 22.59
N ALA A 28 -14.16 -1.83 22.54
CA ALA A 28 -12.96 -2.56 22.93
C ALA A 28 -12.98 -2.97 24.42
N LEU A 29 -13.47 -2.10 25.30
CA LEU A 29 -13.72 -2.42 26.71
C LEU A 29 -14.75 -3.55 26.86
N ALA A 30 -15.83 -3.51 26.06
CA ALA A 30 -16.84 -4.58 26.05
C ALA A 30 -16.29 -5.92 25.53
N GLU A 31 -15.27 -5.89 24.67
CA GLU A 31 -14.52 -7.08 24.21
C GLU A 31 -13.49 -7.59 25.26
N GLY A 32 -13.35 -6.92 26.41
CA GLY A 32 -12.44 -7.31 27.48
C GLY A 32 -11.00 -6.81 27.32
N LEU A 33 -10.74 -5.89 26.38
CA LEU A 33 -9.50 -5.12 26.39
C LEU A 33 -9.60 -4.04 27.45
N ASP A 34 -8.50 -3.75 28.15
CA ASP A 34 -8.55 -2.80 29.24
C ASP A 34 -7.22 -2.07 29.41
N SER A 35 -7.30 -0.75 29.50
CA SER A 35 -6.18 0.13 29.84
C SER A 35 -6.71 1.42 30.47
N PRO A 36 -5.93 2.12 31.32
CA PRO A 36 -6.33 3.40 31.90
C PRO A 36 -6.78 4.41 30.84
N ALA A 37 -5.99 4.62 29.78
CA ALA A 37 -6.32 5.56 28.72
C ALA A 37 -7.55 5.12 27.92
N LEU A 38 -7.74 3.81 27.69
CA LEU A 38 -8.90 3.30 26.95
C LEU A 38 -10.21 3.62 27.67
N ARG A 39 -10.25 3.48 29.01
CA ARG A 39 -11.40 3.87 29.83
C ARG A 39 -11.69 5.36 29.76
N GLU A 40 -10.64 6.18 29.73
CA GLU A 40 -10.78 7.62 29.62
C GLU A 40 -11.34 8.02 28.24
N VAL A 41 -10.83 7.46 27.14
CA VAL A 41 -11.37 7.70 25.78
C VAL A 41 -12.84 7.30 25.68
N ALA A 42 -13.24 6.15 26.23
CA ALA A 42 -14.63 5.69 26.21
C ALA A 42 -15.59 6.61 26.98
N GLY A 43 -15.07 7.40 27.93
CA GLY A 43 -15.84 8.38 28.70
C GLY A 43 -15.94 9.76 28.04
N LEU A 44 -15.23 10.01 26.94
CA LEU A 44 -15.26 11.29 26.24
C LEU A 44 -16.53 11.42 25.36
N PRO A 45 -16.97 12.66 25.07
CA PRO A 45 -17.98 12.89 24.04
C PRO A 45 -17.56 12.28 22.69
N LEU A 46 -18.53 11.96 21.84
CA LEU A 46 -18.31 11.51 20.45
C LEU A 46 -17.75 12.67 19.60
N ARG A 47 -16.51 13.07 19.87
CA ARG A 47 -15.77 14.11 19.18
C ARG A 47 -14.39 13.57 18.83
N ASP A 48 -14.02 13.78 17.58
CA ASP A 48 -12.71 13.42 17.07
C ASP A 48 -11.82 14.68 17.02
N ASP A 49 -11.34 15.10 18.19
CA ASP A 49 -10.39 16.19 18.34
C ASP A 49 -8.98 15.67 18.68
N ASP A 50 -7.98 16.55 18.59
CA ASP A 50 -6.57 16.20 18.82
C ASP A 50 -6.31 15.63 20.22
N GLY A 51 -7.13 16.02 21.21
CA GLY A 51 -7.08 15.48 22.56
C GLY A 51 -7.53 14.02 22.60
N THR A 52 -8.72 13.74 22.05
CA THR A 52 -9.25 12.37 21.93
C THR A 52 -8.30 11.47 21.14
N ARG A 53 -7.74 11.96 20.02
CA ARG A 53 -6.77 11.22 19.20
C ARG A 53 -5.50 10.91 19.97
N SER A 54 -4.92 11.91 20.63
CA SER A 54 -3.69 11.72 21.41
C SER A 54 -3.88 10.69 22.51
N LEU A 55 -5.01 10.74 23.21
CA LEU A 55 -5.35 9.78 24.26
C LEU A 55 -5.61 8.37 23.71
N PHE A 56 -6.24 8.26 22.53
CA PHE A 56 -6.41 6.97 21.84
C PHE A 56 -5.08 6.34 21.43
N LEU A 57 -4.10 7.14 21.02
CA LEU A 57 -2.74 6.64 20.76
C LEU A 57 -2.05 6.15 22.04
N VAL A 58 -2.26 6.80 23.18
CA VAL A 58 -1.77 6.31 24.49
C VAL A 58 -2.43 4.98 24.84
N ALA A 59 -3.75 4.85 24.65
CA ALA A 59 -4.45 3.59 24.87
C ALA A 59 -3.90 2.45 24.00
N ALA A 60 -3.56 2.73 22.74
CA ALA A 60 -2.91 1.77 21.86
C ALA A 60 -1.53 1.33 22.39
N GLU A 61 -0.72 2.26 22.88
CA GLU A 61 0.59 1.98 23.48
C GLU A 61 0.47 1.08 24.72
N GLU A 62 -0.45 1.42 25.63
CA GLU A 62 -0.71 0.63 26.84
C GLU A 62 -1.15 -0.80 26.54
N LEU A 63 -1.87 -1.01 25.42
CA LEU A 63 -2.29 -2.32 24.92
C LEU A 63 -1.19 -3.06 24.15
N GLY A 64 0.03 -2.49 24.07
CA GLY A 64 1.18 -3.06 23.37
C GLY A 64 1.08 -3.00 21.86
N LEU A 65 0.19 -2.18 21.30
CA LEU A 65 0.11 -1.95 19.87
C LEU A 65 1.20 -0.94 19.46
N PRO A 66 1.84 -1.15 18.31
CA PRO A 66 2.81 -0.19 17.81
C PRO A 66 2.06 1.08 17.45
N VAL A 67 2.26 2.11 18.26
CA VAL A 67 1.78 3.44 17.93
C VAL A 67 2.62 3.93 16.75
N PRO A 68 1.99 4.43 15.68
CA PRO A 68 2.69 5.19 14.65
C PRO A 68 3.40 6.35 15.34
N SER A 69 4.65 6.16 15.74
CA SER A 69 5.42 7.22 16.37
C SER A 69 5.69 8.24 15.28
N ALA A 70 4.88 9.29 15.30
CA ALA A 70 5.31 10.60 14.94
C ALA A 70 6.61 10.92 15.70
N GLY A 71 7.77 10.60 15.12
CA GLY A 71 8.86 11.58 15.18
C GLY A 71 8.22 12.92 14.84
N THR A 72 8.56 14.00 15.55
CA THR A 72 7.92 15.34 15.62
C THR A 72 7.24 15.87 14.33
N GLN A 73 7.63 15.35 13.17
CA GLN A 73 7.01 15.46 11.85
C GLN A 73 5.62 14.79 11.68
N GLY A 74 5.29 13.68 12.35
CA GLY A 74 4.02 12.96 12.21
C GLY A 74 2.85 13.64 12.92
N ARG A 75 3.06 14.14 14.14
CA ARG A 75 2.08 14.96 14.89
C ARG A 75 1.85 16.28 14.17
N ARG A 76 2.93 16.92 13.71
CA ARG A 76 2.85 18.09 12.81
C ARG A 76 2.15 17.79 11.49
N ARG A 77 2.26 16.58 10.92
CA ARG A 77 1.61 16.22 9.64
C ARG A 77 0.11 16.00 9.79
N ILE A 78 -0.34 15.40 10.90
CA ILE A 78 -1.76 15.33 11.24
C ILE A 78 -2.32 16.76 11.47
N GLU A 79 -1.58 17.62 12.18
CA GLU A 79 -1.93 19.04 12.37
C GLU A 79 -1.89 19.88 11.07
N LEU A 80 -0.98 19.60 10.13
CA LEU A 80 -0.80 20.37 8.88
C LEU A 80 -1.61 19.84 7.69
N ALA A 81 -2.21 18.64 7.79
CA ALA A 81 -2.98 18.01 6.72
C ALA A 81 -4.36 18.66 6.51
N HIS A 82 -4.82 19.53 7.41
CA HIS A 82 -6.13 20.17 7.31
C HIS A 82 -6.30 21.06 6.06
N ASP A 83 -5.21 21.49 5.40
CA ASP A 83 -5.26 22.46 4.28
C ASP A 83 -4.62 21.98 2.96
N ARG A 84 -4.14 20.72 2.85
CA ARG A 84 -3.51 20.21 1.62
C ARG A 84 -4.10 18.88 1.16
N GLU A 85 -4.31 18.78 -0.15
CA GLU A 85 -4.68 17.54 -0.83
C GLU A 85 -3.64 16.45 -0.51
N TRP A 86 -4.09 15.37 0.12
CA TRP A 86 -3.25 14.28 0.59
C TRP A 86 -2.64 13.55 -0.61
N SER A 87 -1.33 13.74 -0.83
CA SER A 87 -0.68 13.25 -2.05
C SER A 87 -0.37 11.76 -1.98
N THR A 88 -0.15 11.12 -3.14
CA THR A 88 0.35 9.74 -3.21
C THR A 88 1.68 9.54 -2.49
N ARG A 89 2.49 10.61 -2.38
CA ARG A 89 3.74 10.60 -1.59
C ARG A 89 3.48 10.58 -0.09
N ASP A 90 2.44 11.28 0.38
CA ASP A 90 2.05 11.24 1.80
C ASP A 90 1.48 9.87 2.16
N GLN A 91 0.72 9.25 1.24
CA GLN A 91 0.28 7.85 1.37
C GLN A 91 1.47 6.89 1.42
N ALA A 92 2.44 7.00 0.50
CA ALA A 92 3.64 6.17 0.49
C ALA A 92 4.41 6.25 1.83
N ALA A 93 4.51 7.46 2.40
CA ALA A 93 5.16 7.69 3.68
C ALA A 93 4.43 7.05 4.88
N ALA A 94 3.15 6.65 4.72
CA ALA A 94 2.39 5.93 5.75
C ALA A 94 2.73 4.43 5.81
N TYR A 95 3.37 3.86 4.79
CA TYR A 95 3.66 2.42 4.72
C TYR A 95 4.42 1.86 5.94
N PRO A 96 5.47 2.50 6.48
CA PRO A 96 6.14 2.00 7.69
C PRO A 96 5.22 1.86 8.90
N ALA A 97 4.26 2.78 9.06
CA ALA A 97 3.28 2.71 10.13
C ALA A 97 2.28 1.57 9.91
N VAL A 98 1.77 1.41 8.68
CA VAL A 98 0.92 0.27 8.30
C VAL A 98 1.63 -1.05 8.55
N ARG A 99 2.90 -1.14 8.17
CA ARG A 99 3.75 -2.32 8.39
C ARG A 99 3.98 -2.63 9.86
N ALA A 100 4.15 -1.61 10.70
CA ALA A 100 4.25 -1.81 12.14
C ALA A 100 2.94 -2.37 12.70
N LEU A 101 1.80 -1.77 12.34
CA LEU A 101 0.47 -2.14 12.83
C LEU A 101 0.04 -3.57 12.43
N LEU A 102 0.31 -3.97 11.19
CA LEU A 102 -0.05 -5.30 10.69
C LEU A 102 1.01 -6.38 11.00
N GLY A 103 2.25 -5.97 11.20
CA GLY A 103 3.39 -6.86 11.37
C GLY A 103 4.02 -7.30 10.04
N ALA A 104 5.31 -7.59 10.08
CA ALA A 104 6.10 -7.98 8.92
C ALA A 104 5.60 -9.26 8.24
N GLU A 105 5.20 -10.27 9.01
CA GLU A 105 4.73 -11.54 8.48
C GLU A 105 3.45 -11.39 7.65
N ALA A 106 2.53 -10.52 8.07
CA ALA A 106 1.27 -10.27 7.35
C ALA A 106 1.51 -9.62 5.98
N LEU A 107 2.54 -8.78 5.85
CA LEU A 107 2.87 -8.07 4.61
C LEU A 107 3.96 -8.76 3.77
N LEU A 108 4.56 -9.85 4.26
CA LEU A 108 5.63 -10.54 3.57
C LEU A 108 5.24 -11.01 2.14
N PRO A 109 4.02 -11.52 1.87
CA PRO A 109 3.62 -11.85 0.51
C PRO A 109 3.63 -10.64 -0.43
N LEU A 110 3.15 -9.48 0.06
CA LEU A 110 3.14 -8.22 -0.69
C LEU A 110 4.56 -7.74 -0.98
N GLU A 111 5.43 -7.70 0.03
CA GLU A 111 6.83 -7.28 -0.11
C GLU A 111 7.58 -8.19 -1.10
N ARG A 112 7.32 -9.50 -1.08
CA ARG A 112 7.89 -10.45 -2.06
C ARG A 112 7.39 -10.19 -3.47
N ALA A 113 6.11 -9.86 -3.64
CA ALA A 113 5.55 -9.52 -4.94
C ALA A 113 6.22 -8.26 -5.53
N PHE A 114 6.32 -7.20 -4.73
CA PHE A 114 7.04 -5.98 -5.08
C PHE A 114 8.49 -6.26 -5.47
N ALA A 115 9.22 -7.06 -4.70
CA ALA A 115 10.61 -7.37 -5.00
C ALA A 115 10.79 -8.15 -6.32
N ARG A 116 9.83 -9.01 -6.70
CA ARG A 116 9.89 -9.71 -8.00
C ARG A 116 9.62 -8.76 -9.16
N VAL A 117 8.59 -7.92 -9.06
CA VAL A 117 8.23 -6.96 -10.11
C VAL A 117 9.32 -5.89 -10.25
N GLU A 118 9.88 -5.38 -9.15
CA GLU A 118 11.01 -4.44 -9.17
C GLU A 118 12.21 -5.02 -9.92
N ARG A 119 12.48 -6.33 -9.80
CA ARG A 119 13.58 -6.96 -10.51
C ARG A 119 13.42 -6.83 -12.03
N ASP A 120 12.21 -6.99 -12.55
CA ASP A 120 11.93 -6.85 -13.97
C ASP A 120 12.11 -5.40 -14.41
N LEU A 121 11.55 -4.45 -13.64
CA LEU A 121 11.72 -3.01 -13.88
C LEU A 121 13.21 -2.63 -13.98
N ARG A 122 14.02 -3.11 -13.02
CA ARG A 122 15.45 -2.83 -12.95
C ARG A 122 16.26 -3.43 -14.08
N LYS A 123 15.90 -4.63 -14.51
CA LYS A 123 16.60 -5.29 -15.62
C LYS A 123 16.30 -4.67 -16.97
N THR A 124 15.22 -3.90 -17.10
CA THR A 124 14.66 -3.62 -18.42
C THR A 124 14.36 -2.15 -18.72
N LEU A 125 13.98 -1.36 -17.73
CA LEU A 125 13.57 0.04 -17.95
C LEU A 125 14.35 1.03 -17.10
N ARG A 126 14.51 0.74 -15.80
CA ARG A 126 15.15 1.64 -14.82
C ARG A 126 16.02 0.87 -13.84
N PRO A 127 17.34 0.73 -14.10
CA PRO A 127 18.26 -0.03 -13.23
C PRO A 127 18.29 0.42 -11.75
N ASP A 128 18.04 1.70 -11.53
CA ASP A 128 17.89 2.38 -10.25
C ASP A 128 16.45 2.37 -9.71
N GLY A 129 15.50 1.86 -10.51
CA GLY A 129 14.10 1.71 -10.17
C GLY A 129 13.91 1.04 -8.82
N ARG A 130 13.06 1.67 -8.01
CA ARG A 130 12.61 1.20 -6.70
C ARG A 130 11.11 1.26 -6.67
N LEU A 131 10.51 0.25 -6.06
CA LEU A 131 9.08 0.22 -5.79
C LEU A 131 8.84 0.31 -4.30
N GLN A 132 7.72 0.92 -3.92
CA GLN A 132 7.23 0.91 -2.55
C GLN A 132 5.71 0.79 -2.53
N PRO A 133 5.13 0.07 -1.56
CA PRO A 133 3.67 0.02 -1.44
C PRO A 133 3.12 1.38 -1.01
N VAL A 134 2.04 1.80 -1.64
CA VAL A 134 1.31 3.03 -1.31
C VAL A 134 -0.02 2.61 -0.69
N PRO A 135 -0.12 2.53 0.64
CA PRO A 135 -1.34 2.07 1.29
C PRO A 135 -2.47 3.08 1.07
N VAL A 136 -3.64 2.56 0.76
CA VAL A 136 -4.87 3.32 0.61
C VAL A 136 -6.01 2.59 1.31
N ASP A 137 -6.91 3.35 1.89
CA ASP A 137 -8.18 2.81 2.37
C ASP A 137 -9.24 3.01 1.29
N ASN A 138 -9.96 1.94 0.99
CA ASN A 138 -11.10 1.95 0.08
C ASN A 138 -12.31 1.40 0.84
N THR A 139 -13.12 2.31 1.41
CA THR A 139 -14.35 1.96 2.14
C THR A 139 -14.12 0.98 3.31
N GLY A 140 -13.00 1.10 4.02
CA GLY A 140 -12.62 0.23 5.14
C GLY A 140 -11.78 -0.98 4.76
N GLU A 141 -11.48 -1.17 3.46
CA GLU A 141 -10.53 -2.18 2.98
C GLU A 141 -9.15 -1.55 2.73
N LEU A 142 -8.12 -2.10 3.36
CA LEU A 142 -6.73 -1.73 3.08
C LEU A 142 -6.29 -2.33 1.75
N LEU A 143 -6.01 -1.45 0.79
CA LEU A 143 -5.44 -1.78 -0.50
C LEU A 143 -4.08 -1.08 -0.67
N PHE A 144 -3.35 -1.44 -1.72
CA PHE A 144 -2.06 -0.83 -2.03
C PHE A 144 -1.97 -0.44 -3.51
N PHE A 145 -1.51 0.77 -3.80
CA PHE A 145 -0.96 1.07 -5.14
C PHE A 145 0.54 0.79 -5.17
N VAL A 146 1.09 0.71 -6.38
CA VAL A 146 2.53 0.62 -6.59
C VAL A 146 3.09 2.03 -6.73
N GLY A 147 3.90 2.44 -5.76
CA GLY A 147 4.65 3.69 -5.79
C GLY A 147 6.05 3.47 -6.33
N LEU A 148 6.56 4.48 -7.03
CA LEU A 148 7.95 4.57 -7.45
C LEU A 148 8.84 5.02 -6.28
N GLY A 149 10.16 5.01 -6.47
CA GLY A 149 11.13 5.31 -5.42
C GLY A 149 10.98 6.68 -4.75
N ASP A 150 10.35 7.66 -5.42
CA ASP A 150 10.04 8.99 -4.89
C ASP A 150 8.62 9.11 -4.28
N GLY A 151 7.87 8.01 -4.27
CA GLY A 151 6.50 7.92 -3.77
C GLY A 151 5.43 8.31 -4.79
N ALA A 152 5.81 8.68 -6.01
CA ALA A 152 4.82 8.91 -7.06
C ALA A 152 4.15 7.59 -7.45
N SER A 153 2.82 7.59 -7.50
CA SER A 153 2.02 6.46 -7.99
C SER A 153 0.88 6.99 -8.84
N TRP A 154 0.25 6.08 -9.59
CA TRP A 154 -1.03 6.36 -10.23
C TRP A 154 -2.14 5.58 -9.50
N SER A 155 -3.19 6.30 -9.09
CA SER A 155 -4.31 5.76 -8.31
C SER A 155 -5.59 5.56 -9.12
N GLY A 156 -5.55 5.76 -10.44
CA GLY A 156 -6.71 5.56 -11.32
C GLY A 156 -6.94 4.10 -11.74
N GLY A 157 -6.02 3.21 -11.37
CA GLY A 157 -5.99 1.81 -11.77
C GLY A 157 -6.54 0.85 -10.73
N ARG A 158 -6.31 -0.45 -10.95
CA ARG A 158 -6.68 -1.49 -9.98
C ARG A 158 -5.70 -1.49 -8.81
N ALA A 159 -6.19 -1.16 -7.62
CA ALA A 159 -5.42 -1.31 -6.39
C ALA A 159 -5.18 -2.78 -6.06
N VAL A 160 -4.08 -3.05 -5.35
CA VAL A 160 -3.62 -4.37 -4.95
C VAL A 160 -4.26 -4.77 -3.63
N SER A 161 -5.02 -5.87 -3.63
CA SER A 161 -5.47 -6.53 -2.41
C SER A 161 -4.49 -7.62 -2.03
N PHE A 162 -4.01 -7.62 -0.79
CA PHE A 162 -3.06 -8.62 -0.29
C PHE A 162 -3.75 -9.85 0.32
N HIS A 163 -5.09 -9.88 0.35
CA HIS A 163 -5.92 -11.01 0.76
C HIS A 163 -6.21 -11.97 -0.41
N THR A 164 -5.17 -12.30 -1.17
CA THR A 164 -5.27 -13.07 -2.41
C THR A 164 -4.14 -14.11 -2.48
N THR A 165 -4.13 -14.95 -3.52
CA THR A 165 -3.05 -15.94 -3.71
C THR A 165 -1.75 -15.25 -4.10
N GLU A 166 -0.59 -15.88 -3.86
CA GLU A 166 0.71 -15.29 -4.25
C GLU A 166 0.77 -14.99 -5.76
N THR A 167 0.19 -15.85 -6.59
CA THR A 167 0.10 -15.65 -8.05
C THR A 167 -0.74 -14.42 -8.40
N GLN A 168 -1.94 -14.30 -7.83
CA GLN A 168 -2.81 -13.16 -8.08
C GLN A 168 -2.21 -11.86 -7.55
N LEU A 169 -1.52 -11.91 -6.41
CA LEU A 169 -0.83 -10.76 -5.84
C LEU A 169 0.29 -10.26 -6.75
N LEU A 170 1.08 -11.18 -7.32
CA LEU A 170 2.11 -10.84 -8.31
C LEU A 170 1.51 -10.22 -9.57
N VAL A 171 0.41 -10.76 -10.08
CA VAL A 171 -0.30 -10.21 -11.25
C VAL A 171 -0.80 -8.80 -10.95
N GLN A 172 -1.46 -8.58 -9.81
CA GLN A 172 -1.97 -7.26 -9.43
C GLN A 172 -0.85 -6.21 -9.26
N VAL A 173 0.27 -6.56 -8.62
CA VAL A 173 1.42 -5.64 -8.49
C VAL A 173 2.05 -5.33 -9.84
N ALA A 174 2.19 -6.35 -10.71
CA ALA A 174 2.73 -6.17 -12.06
C ALA A 174 1.85 -5.27 -12.92
N ASP A 175 0.53 -5.50 -12.89
CA ASP A 175 -0.48 -4.70 -13.60
C ASP A 175 -0.47 -3.24 -13.13
N CYS A 176 -0.58 -3.03 -11.82
CA CYS A 176 -0.56 -1.70 -11.20
C CYS A 176 0.75 -0.94 -11.50
N LEU A 177 1.89 -1.64 -11.59
CA LEU A 177 3.14 -1.01 -12.01
C LEU A 177 3.10 -0.57 -13.47
N SER A 178 2.64 -1.42 -14.39
CA SER A 178 2.56 -1.09 -15.83
C SER A 178 1.74 0.18 -16.05
N GLU A 179 0.61 0.30 -15.36
CA GLU A 179 -0.23 1.50 -15.41
C GLU A 179 0.47 2.72 -14.77
N THR A 180 1.13 2.54 -13.62
CA THR A 180 1.89 3.61 -12.96
C THR A 180 3.03 4.14 -13.83
N VAL A 181 3.77 3.25 -14.50
CA VAL A 181 4.85 3.63 -15.42
C VAL A 181 4.30 4.39 -16.63
N LEU A 182 3.17 3.93 -17.18
CA LEU A 182 2.50 4.63 -18.28
C LEU A 182 2.05 6.04 -17.89
N GLU A 183 1.47 6.20 -16.71
CA GLU A 183 0.88 7.49 -16.32
C GLU A 183 1.89 8.47 -15.74
N VAL A 184 2.84 7.98 -14.93
CA VAL A 184 3.82 8.83 -14.25
C VAL A 184 5.03 9.10 -15.14
N TRP A 185 5.56 8.08 -15.82
CA TRP A 185 6.74 8.22 -16.69
C TRP A 185 6.41 8.42 -18.16
N ARG A 186 5.15 8.22 -18.58
CA ARG A 186 4.74 8.28 -20.00
C ARG A 186 5.49 7.26 -20.86
N GLU A 187 5.85 6.13 -20.26
CA GLU A 187 6.54 5.02 -20.92
C GLU A 187 5.63 3.79 -20.99
N GLN A 188 5.58 3.13 -22.14
CA GLN A 188 4.93 1.82 -22.22
C GLN A 188 5.89 0.76 -21.71
N TRP A 189 5.44 -0.04 -20.74
CA TRP A 189 6.25 -1.11 -20.18
C TRP A 189 5.39 -2.19 -19.52
N PRO A 190 5.78 -3.48 -19.63
CA PRO A 190 6.84 -4.00 -20.48
C PRO A 190 6.38 -4.14 -21.94
N VAL A 191 7.27 -4.00 -22.93
CA VAL A 191 6.89 -4.04 -24.37
C VAL A 191 7.27 -5.35 -25.06
N CYS A 192 6.36 -5.96 -25.82
CA CYS A 192 6.72 -7.12 -26.63
C CYS A 192 7.50 -6.70 -27.89
N ARG A 193 8.77 -7.11 -28.01
CA ARG A 193 9.59 -6.88 -29.22
C ARG A 193 8.96 -7.36 -30.53
N GLN A 194 8.22 -8.48 -30.51
CA GLN A 194 7.65 -9.05 -31.75
C GLN A 194 6.55 -8.18 -32.33
N HIS A 195 5.89 -7.36 -31.50
CA HIS A 195 4.65 -6.69 -31.88
C HIS A 195 4.65 -5.17 -31.64
N ASP A 196 5.69 -4.65 -30.97
CA ASP A 196 6.08 -3.24 -30.79
C ASP A 196 4.92 -2.30 -30.42
N ARG A 197 3.95 -2.81 -29.64
CA ARG A 197 2.64 -2.21 -29.29
C ARG A 197 2.12 -2.83 -27.98
N PRO A 198 1.06 -2.27 -27.36
CA PRO A 198 0.91 -1.87 -25.94
C PRO A 198 1.36 -2.88 -24.88
N PRO A 199 1.58 -2.42 -23.62
CA PRO A 199 2.32 -3.18 -22.63
C PRO A 199 1.81 -4.61 -22.49
N ALA A 200 2.74 -5.54 -22.33
CA ALA A 200 2.41 -6.91 -22.02
C ALA A 200 1.64 -6.90 -20.69
N ASP A 201 0.44 -7.45 -20.73
CA ASP A 201 -0.45 -7.49 -19.59
C ASP A 201 0.10 -8.48 -18.57
N ALA A 202 0.00 -8.14 -17.29
CA ALA A 202 0.22 -9.14 -16.25
C ALA A 202 -0.93 -10.14 -16.28
N HIS A 203 -0.63 -11.43 -16.35
CA HIS A 203 -1.66 -12.47 -16.47
C HIS A 203 -1.25 -13.73 -15.70
N GLU A 204 -2.24 -14.55 -15.33
CA GLU A 204 -2.01 -15.91 -14.85
C GLU A 204 -2.16 -16.91 -16.00
N CYS A 205 -1.12 -17.68 -16.31
CA CYS A 205 -1.14 -18.70 -17.36
C CYS A 205 -0.77 -20.06 -16.77
N GLY A 206 -1.73 -20.96 -16.65
CA GLY A 206 -1.50 -22.30 -16.08
C GLY A 206 -1.05 -22.27 -14.61
N GLY A 207 -1.58 -21.33 -13.82
CA GLY A 207 -1.20 -21.15 -12.41
C GLY A 207 0.03 -20.27 -12.18
N GLU A 208 0.68 -19.82 -13.25
CA GLU A 208 1.93 -19.06 -13.19
C GLU A 208 1.73 -17.58 -13.54
N PRO A 209 2.30 -16.64 -12.77
CA PRO A 209 2.25 -15.21 -13.08
C PRO A 209 3.24 -14.87 -14.20
N VAL A 210 2.72 -14.34 -15.31
CA VAL A 210 3.48 -14.07 -16.53
C VAL A 210 3.23 -12.66 -17.06
N TRP A 211 4.21 -12.14 -17.80
CA TRP A 211 4.02 -11.05 -18.74
C TRP A 211 3.49 -11.64 -20.06
N TRP A 212 2.30 -11.24 -20.47
CA TRP A 212 1.59 -11.80 -21.61
C TRP A 212 1.46 -10.78 -22.74
N CYS A 213 1.87 -11.15 -23.94
CA CYS A 213 1.60 -10.34 -25.12
C CYS A 213 0.22 -10.67 -25.68
N SER A 214 -0.76 -9.79 -25.44
CA SER A 214 -2.13 -9.96 -25.94
C SER A 214 -2.23 -9.95 -27.47
N LYS A 215 -1.35 -9.23 -28.18
CA LYS A 215 -1.33 -9.25 -29.66
C LYS A 215 -0.76 -10.56 -30.24
N GLY A 216 0.31 -11.06 -29.64
CA GLY A 216 0.99 -12.29 -30.08
C GLY A 216 0.42 -13.56 -29.49
N GLN A 217 -0.47 -13.44 -28.50
CA GLN A 217 -1.02 -14.55 -27.72
C GLN A 217 0.09 -15.48 -27.20
N HIS A 218 1.13 -14.89 -26.61
CA HIS A 218 2.27 -15.64 -26.07
C HIS A 218 2.77 -15.06 -24.75
N VAL A 219 3.44 -15.92 -23.97
CA VAL A 219 4.19 -15.54 -22.78
C VAL A 219 5.50 -14.87 -23.20
N LEU A 220 5.77 -13.68 -22.67
CA LEU A 220 7.09 -13.04 -22.78
C LEU A 220 8.08 -13.62 -21.77
N ALA A 221 7.67 -13.67 -20.50
CA ALA A 221 8.45 -14.21 -19.40
C ALA A 221 7.54 -14.44 -18.19
N ARG A 222 8.02 -15.20 -17.19
CA ARG A 222 7.44 -15.19 -15.85
C ARG A 222 7.72 -13.84 -15.18
N ILE A 223 6.80 -13.36 -14.35
CA ILE A 223 7.02 -12.15 -13.56
C ILE A 223 8.21 -12.39 -12.60
N GLY A 224 9.16 -11.46 -12.61
CA GLY A 224 10.47 -11.53 -11.93
C GLY A 224 11.58 -12.18 -12.75
N GLN A 225 11.33 -12.53 -14.01
CA GLN A 225 12.28 -13.14 -14.95
C GLN A 225 12.39 -12.38 -16.29
N LEU A 226 11.83 -11.17 -16.39
CA LEU A 226 11.95 -10.36 -17.59
C LEU A 226 13.40 -9.89 -17.77
N THR A 227 13.92 -10.00 -18.99
CA THR A 227 15.29 -9.55 -19.32
C THR A 227 15.27 -8.51 -20.42
N ALA A 228 16.33 -7.71 -20.48
CA ALA A 228 16.51 -6.73 -21.56
C ALA A 228 16.47 -7.41 -22.93
N ASP A 229 16.92 -8.66 -23.02
CA ASP A 229 16.93 -9.54 -24.21
C ASP A 229 15.53 -9.92 -24.70
N VAL A 230 14.50 -9.67 -23.90
CA VAL A 230 13.09 -9.82 -24.27
C VAL A 230 12.49 -8.46 -24.67
N LEU A 231 13.14 -7.31 -24.37
CA LEU A 231 12.65 -5.94 -24.65
C LEU A 231 13.44 -5.06 -25.68
N LEU A 232 14.78 -5.12 -25.80
CA LEU A 232 15.62 -4.34 -26.75
C LEU A 232 15.64 -4.81 -28.26
N PRO A 233 16.19 -4.10 -29.24
CA PRO A 233 16.51 -4.70 -30.54
C PRO A 233 17.70 -5.69 -30.41
N ARG A 234 17.80 -6.74 -31.23
CA ARG A 234 19.12 -7.38 -31.49
C ARG A 234 19.94 -6.41 -32.36
N PRO A 235 21.26 -6.29 -32.15
CA PRO A 235 22.13 -5.44 -32.97
C PRO A 235 22.11 -5.85 -34.45
#